data_AF-H3ZMY1-F1
#
_entry.id   AF-H3ZMY1-F1
#
_cell.length_a   1.000
_cell.length_b   1.000
_cell.length_c   1.000
_cell.angle_alpha   90.00
_cell.angle_beta   90.00
_cell.angle_gamma   90.00
#
_symmetry.space_group_name_H-M   'P 1'
#
loop_
_entity.id
_entity.type
_entity.pdbx_description
1 polymer ?
#
loop_
_entity_poly.entity_id
_entity_poly.type
_entity_poly.pdbx_seq_one_letter_code
_entity_poly.pdbx_strand_id
1 'polypeptide(L)'
;MAQATAIVWNKINYERLKQFRAFGKIDFAGTEKEAYHNFKDWIGGSTVQQISRKNSESWRSFFTLSKKKKSGELPSWLKPKPPAFIRERNGKKLFVILLRNDQYKIDGNVLELRRLGKFGKLRIQFKGRIYLKGKQGRLEITYDETRKIV
;
A
#
# COMPACT_ATOMS: atom_id res chain seq x y z
N MET A 1 -5.73 -9.02 -9.91
CA MET A 1 -4.66 -8.66 -8.95
C MET A 1 -4.95 -7.35 -8.23
N ALA A 2 -5.11 -6.21 -8.91
CA ALA A 2 -5.34 -4.92 -8.24
C ALA A 2 -6.61 -4.88 -7.37
N GLN A 3 -7.74 -5.42 -7.86
CA GLN A 3 -8.98 -5.52 -7.09
C GLN A 3 -8.82 -6.39 -5.83
N ALA A 4 -8.13 -7.53 -5.96
CA ALA A 4 -7.88 -8.42 -4.83
C ALA A 4 -7.02 -7.74 -3.75
N THR A 5 -5.98 -6.98 -4.14
CA THR A 5 -5.18 -6.16 -3.22
C THR A 5 -6.03 -5.14 -2.47
N ALA A 6 -6.97 -4.48 -3.15
CA ALA A 6 -7.87 -3.51 -2.52
C ALA A 6 -8.80 -4.18 -1.49
N ILE A 7 -9.32 -5.36 -1.80
CA ILE A 7 -10.16 -6.16 -0.89
C ILE A 7 -9.38 -6.54 0.37
N VAL A 8 -8.17 -7.08 0.22
CA VAL A 8 -7.32 -7.46 1.35
C VAL A 8 -6.94 -6.25 2.21
N TRP A 9 -6.55 -5.14 1.58
CA TRP A 9 -6.29 -3.88 2.28
C TRP A 9 -7.50 -3.43 3.11
N ASN A 10 -8.68 -3.39 2.50
CA ASN A 10 -9.89 -2.93 3.16
C ASN A 10 -10.29 -3.82 4.32
N LYS A 11 -10.19 -5.14 4.17
CA LYS A 11 -10.48 -6.09 5.26
C LYS A 11 -9.53 -5.89 6.44
N ILE A 12 -8.22 -5.82 6.20
CA ILE A 12 -7.22 -5.55 7.26
C ILE A 12 -7.52 -4.20 7.92
N ASN A 13 -7.75 -3.16 7.11
CA ASN A 13 -7.97 -1.82 7.61
C ASN A 13 -9.26 -1.71 8.43
N TYR A 14 -10.30 -2.43 8.03
CA TYR A 14 -11.55 -2.50 8.76
C TYR A 14 -11.36 -3.09 10.17
N GLU A 15 -10.72 -4.25 10.28
CA GLU A 15 -10.47 -4.88 11.59
C GLU A 15 -9.63 -3.99 12.51
N ARG A 16 -8.58 -3.37 11.95
CA ARG A 16 -7.72 -2.45 12.70
C ARG A 16 -8.44 -1.19 13.14
N LEU A 17 -9.30 -0.63 12.29
CA LEU A 17 -10.12 0.52 12.65
C LEU A 17 -11.13 0.17 13.74
N LYS A 18 -11.73 -1.02 13.70
CA LYS A 18 -12.62 -1.54 14.74
C LYS A 18 -11.89 -1.66 16.07
N GLN A 19 -10.72 -2.30 16.09
CA GLN A 19 -9.87 -2.42 17.28
C GLN A 19 -9.47 -1.05 17.84
N PHE A 20 -9.02 -0.15 16.97
CA PHE A 20 -8.62 1.20 17.38
C PHE A 20 -9.79 1.99 18.00
N ARG A 21 -11.00 1.87 17.44
CA ARG A 21 -12.19 2.54 17.98
C ARG A 21 -12.64 1.95 19.32
N ALA A 22 -12.55 0.63 19.49
CA ALA A 22 -12.98 -0.05 20.71
C ALA A 22 -11.96 0.08 21.86
N PHE A 23 -10.66 -0.03 21.56
CA PHE A 23 -9.61 -0.21 22.57
C PHE A 23 -8.51 0.86 22.51
N GLY A 24 -8.52 1.75 21.52
CA GLY A 24 -7.44 2.73 21.30
C GLY A 24 -6.10 2.12 20.87
N LYS A 25 -6.04 0.80 20.65
CA LYS A 25 -4.85 0.03 20.28
C LYS A 25 -5.18 -0.94 19.15
N ILE A 26 -4.14 -1.42 18.46
CA ILE A 26 -4.26 -2.34 17.32
C ILE A 26 -3.33 -3.53 17.54
N ASP A 27 -3.87 -4.74 17.40
CA ASP A 27 -3.07 -5.95 17.30
C ASP A 27 -2.63 -6.18 15.85
N PHE A 28 -1.46 -5.66 15.52
CA PHE A 28 -0.89 -5.79 14.18
C PHE A 28 -0.56 -7.24 13.82
N ALA A 29 -0.12 -8.05 14.78
CA ALA A 29 0.29 -9.43 14.56
C ALA A 29 -0.93 -10.33 14.32
N GLY A 30 -1.97 -10.20 15.16
CA GLY A 30 -3.22 -10.94 15.00
C GLY A 30 -3.90 -10.61 13.67
N THR A 31 -4.03 -9.33 13.33
CA THR A 31 -4.66 -8.91 12.06
C THR A 31 -3.85 -9.34 10.82
N GLU A 32 -2.52 -9.41 10.90
CA GLU A 32 -1.68 -9.95 9.83
C GLU A 32 -1.85 -11.46 9.68
N LYS A 33 -1.89 -12.21 10.79
CA LYS A 33 -2.10 -13.66 10.80
C LYS A 33 -3.47 -14.03 10.23
N GLU A 34 -4.53 -13.33 10.65
CA GLU A 34 -5.89 -13.53 10.13
C GLU A 34 -5.95 -13.27 8.62
N ALA A 35 -5.39 -12.15 8.15
CA ALA A 35 -5.34 -11.85 6.73
C ALA A 35 -4.56 -12.89 5.94
N TYR A 36 -3.43 -13.37 6.47
CA TYR A 36 -2.63 -14.43 5.86
C TYR A 36 -3.47 -15.70 5.68
N HIS A 37 -4.15 -16.17 6.73
CA HIS A 37 -4.99 -17.36 6.64
C HIS A 37 -6.14 -17.19 5.63
N ASN A 38 -6.75 -16.02 5.58
CA ASN A 38 -7.91 -15.78 4.71
C ASN A 38 -7.56 -15.62 3.23
N PHE A 39 -6.35 -15.15 2.89
CA PHE A 39 -6.05 -14.68 1.53
C PHE A 39 -4.79 -15.28 0.90
N LYS A 40 -3.96 -16.03 1.63
CA LYS A 40 -2.70 -16.59 1.10
C LYS A 40 -2.90 -17.45 -0.14
N ASP A 41 -3.99 -18.22 -0.20
CA ASP A 41 -4.25 -19.16 -1.29
C ASP A 41 -4.88 -18.44 -2.50
N TRP A 42 -5.43 -17.23 -2.30
CA TRP A 42 -6.04 -16.43 -3.36
C TRP A 42 -5.03 -15.53 -4.08
N ILE A 43 -4.20 -14.79 -3.33
CA ILE A 43 -3.29 -13.79 -3.89
C ILE A 43 -1.81 -14.05 -3.60
N GLY A 44 -1.49 -15.16 -2.94
CA GLY A 44 -0.14 -15.49 -2.52
C GLY A 44 0.21 -14.91 -1.14
N GLY A 45 0.75 -15.76 -0.26
CA GLY A 45 1.10 -15.36 1.11
C GLY A 45 2.09 -14.19 1.18
N SER A 46 3.04 -14.11 0.25
CA SER A 46 3.98 -12.99 0.18
C SER A 46 3.29 -11.66 -0.12
N THR A 47 2.31 -11.65 -1.02
CA THR A 47 1.52 -10.46 -1.35
C THR A 47 0.66 -10.04 -0.16
N VAL A 48 0.02 -10.98 0.54
CA VAL A 48 -0.75 -10.67 1.75
C VAL A 48 0.13 -10.00 2.81
N GLN A 49 1.30 -10.57 3.11
CA GLN A 49 2.24 -9.98 4.07
C GLN A 49 2.68 -8.57 3.67
N GLN A 50 2.95 -8.33 2.39
CA GLN A 50 3.33 -6.99 1.93
C GLN A 50 2.19 -5.97 2.13
N ILE A 51 0.94 -6.37 1.85
CA ILE A 51 -0.24 -5.53 2.09
C ILE A 51 -0.40 -5.23 3.59
N SER A 52 -0.29 -6.26 4.44
CA SER A 52 -0.34 -6.11 5.90
C SER A 52 0.72 -5.15 6.42
N ARG A 53 1.97 -5.28 5.96
CA ARG A 53 3.08 -4.38 6.33
C ARG A 53 2.81 -2.94 5.90
N LYS A 54 2.37 -2.72 4.67
CA LYS A 54 2.05 -1.37 4.18
C LYS A 54 0.90 -0.73 4.98
N ASN A 55 -0.10 -1.52 5.32
CA ASN A 55 -1.20 -1.04 6.16
C ASN A 55 -0.68 -0.70 7.57
N SER A 56 0.23 -1.52 8.13
CA SER A 56 0.84 -1.26 9.44
C SER A 56 1.66 0.03 9.44
N GLU A 57 2.44 0.28 8.39
CA GLU A 57 3.19 1.53 8.21
C GLU A 57 2.26 2.75 8.14
N SER A 58 1.11 2.61 7.47
CA SER A 58 0.12 3.69 7.35
C SER A 58 -0.51 4.04 8.70
N TRP A 59 -0.82 3.04 9.52
CA TRP A 59 -1.26 3.24 10.90
C TRP A 59 -0.17 3.87 11.78
N ARG A 60 1.08 3.39 11.68
CA ARG A 60 2.22 3.98 12.41
C ARG A 60 2.39 5.46 12.05
N SER A 61 2.33 5.79 10.77
CA SER A 61 2.38 7.18 10.29
C SER A 61 1.25 8.03 10.89
N PHE A 62 0.02 7.52 10.90
CA PHE A 62 -1.10 8.18 11.57
C PHE A 62 -0.85 8.43 13.06
N PHE A 63 -0.32 7.45 13.79
CA PHE A 63 0.01 7.62 15.21
C PHE A 63 1.12 8.64 15.45
N THR A 64 2.18 8.62 14.63
CA THR A 64 3.25 9.63 14.69
C THR A 64 2.70 11.03 14.44
N LEU A 65 1.91 11.21 13.39
CA LEU A 65 1.28 12.50 13.09
C LEU A 65 0.32 12.95 14.19
N SER A 66 -0.45 12.01 14.77
CA SER A 66 -1.35 12.30 15.89
C SER A 66 -0.59 12.75 17.14
N LYS A 67 0.56 12.14 17.44
CA LYS A 67 1.43 12.55 18.55
C LYS A 67 2.00 13.95 18.30
N LYS A 68 2.55 14.20 17.11
CA LYS A 68 3.09 15.51 16.72
C LYS A 68 2.02 16.61 16.74
N LYS A 69 0.77 16.27 16.39
CA LYS A 69 -0.35 17.20 16.48
C LYS A 69 -0.65 17.57 17.94
N LYS A 70 -0.60 16.60 18.85
CA LYS A 70 -0.82 16.83 20.28
C LYS A 70 0.32 17.63 20.92
N SER A 71 1.56 17.49 20.45
CA SER A 71 2.71 18.27 20.94
C SER A 71 2.83 19.68 20.32
N GLY A 72 1.94 20.05 19.39
CA GLY A 72 1.97 21.37 18.74
C GLY A 72 2.97 21.50 17.60
N GLU A 73 3.69 20.44 17.24
CA GLU A 73 4.67 20.43 16.12
C GLU A 73 4.03 20.54 14.74
N LEU A 74 2.70 20.35 14.62
CA LEU A 74 1.98 20.38 13.35
C LEU A 74 1.01 21.57 13.26
N PRO A 75 0.90 22.22 12.08
CA PRO A 75 -0.02 23.33 11.88
C PRO A 75 -1.46 23.03 12.30
N SER A 76 -2.18 24.04 12.79
CA SER A 76 -3.56 23.93 13.30
C SER A 76 -4.54 23.33 12.26
N TRP A 77 -4.37 23.65 10.99
CA TRP A 77 -5.19 23.16 9.87
C TRP A 77 -4.97 21.68 9.55
N LEU A 78 -3.81 21.10 9.87
CA LEU A 78 -3.52 19.69 9.60
C LEU A 78 -4.20 18.80 10.66
N LYS A 79 -5.15 17.97 10.21
CA LYS A 79 -5.83 16.97 11.04
C LYS A 79 -5.44 15.56 10.58
N PRO A 80 -4.55 14.86 11.30
CA PRO A 80 -4.21 13.47 10.97
C PRO A 80 -5.46 12.59 10.92
N LYS A 81 -5.54 11.73 9.91
CA LYS A 81 -6.66 10.79 9.74
C LYS A 81 -6.13 9.35 9.70
N PRO A 82 -6.90 8.37 10.21
CA PRO A 82 -6.54 6.97 10.07
C PRO A 82 -6.47 6.58 8.58
N PRO A 83 -5.82 5.45 8.25
CA PRO A 83 -5.67 5.01 6.86
C PRO A 83 -7.03 4.87 6.17
N ALA A 84 -7.10 5.36 4.92
CA ALA A 84 -8.32 5.33 4.13
C ALA A 84 -8.61 3.94 3.54
N PHE A 85 -9.88 3.68 3.27
CA PHE A 85 -10.31 2.54 2.47
C PHE A 85 -10.07 2.81 0.99
N ILE A 86 -9.67 1.79 0.24
CA ILE A 86 -9.59 1.82 -1.21
C ILE A 86 -10.99 1.59 -1.75
N ARG A 87 -11.54 2.53 -2.52
CA ARG A 87 -12.87 2.42 -3.12
C ARG A 87 -12.76 2.46 -4.63
N GLU A 88 -13.49 1.58 -5.30
CA GLU A 88 -13.82 1.76 -6.71
C GLU A 88 -14.92 2.83 -6.80
N ARG A 89 -14.57 4.11 -6.87
CA ARG A 89 -15.55 5.15 -7.25
C ARG A 89 -14.88 6.11 -8.22
N ASN A 90 -15.41 6.15 -9.45
CA ASN A 90 -15.01 7.05 -10.53
C ASN A 90 -13.49 7.00 -10.85
N GLY A 91 -12.94 5.80 -11.12
CA GLY A 91 -11.57 5.67 -11.62
C GLY A 91 -10.44 5.90 -10.60
N LYS A 92 -10.75 6.17 -9.32
CA LYS A 92 -9.72 6.59 -8.36
C LYS A 92 -9.01 5.44 -7.63
N LYS A 93 -7.70 5.40 -7.87
CA LYS A 93 -6.60 4.76 -7.13
C LYS A 93 -6.79 3.27 -6.81
N LEU A 94 -6.61 2.46 -7.85
CA LEU A 94 -6.15 1.09 -7.65
C LEU A 94 -4.72 1.16 -7.05
N PHE A 95 -4.53 0.62 -5.85
CA PHE A 95 -3.20 0.42 -5.30
C PHE A 95 -2.51 -0.65 -6.14
N VAL A 96 -1.47 -0.26 -6.87
CA VAL A 96 -0.85 -1.11 -7.88
C VAL A 96 0.33 -1.83 -7.23
N ILE A 97 0.14 -3.12 -7.01
CA ILE A 97 1.21 -4.14 -6.92
C ILE A 97 2.37 -3.74 -5.99
N LEU A 98 2.32 -4.17 -4.73
CA LEU A 98 3.48 -4.10 -3.83
C LEU A 98 4.52 -5.13 -4.28
N LEU A 99 5.60 -4.65 -4.87
CA LEU A 99 6.69 -5.51 -5.35
C LEU A 99 7.86 -5.45 -4.39
N ARG A 100 8.36 -6.62 -4.02
CA ARG A 100 9.62 -6.74 -3.30
C ARG A 100 10.78 -6.26 -4.18
N ASN A 101 11.89 -5.92 -3.53
CA ASN A 101 13.10 -5.51 -4.23
C ASN A 101 13.57 -6.55 -5.27
N ASP A 102 13.36 -7.85 -5.07
CA ASP A 102 13.72 -8.89 -6.03
C ASP A 102 12.71 -9.10 -7.17
N GLN A 103 11.54 -8.46 -7.11
CA GLN A 103 10.46 -8.63 -8.10
C GLN A 103 10.44 -7.55 -9.18
N TYR A 104 11.41 -6.64 -9.21
CA TYR A 104 11.55 -5.70 -10.31
C TYR A 104 13.01 -5.39 -10.63
N LYS A 105 13.23 -4.89 -11.84
CA LYS A 105 14.48 -4.27 -12.27
C LYS A 105 14.14 -2.96 -12.98
N ILE A 106 14.90 -1.92 -12.71
CA ILE A 106 14.86 -0.69 -13.51
C ILE A 106 16.07 -0.71 -14.42
N ASP A 107 15.82 -0.55 -15.72
CA ASP A 107 16.83 -0.57 -16.78
C ASP A 107 16.61 0.63 -17.70
N GLY A 108 17.40 1.68 -17.52
CA GLY A 108 17.18 2.97 -18.19
C GLY A 108 15.79 3.54 -17.90
N ASN A 109 14.94 3.64 -18.92
CA ASN A 109 13.54 4.08 -18.82
C ASN A 109 12.52 2.93 -18.79
N VAL A 110 12.98 1.69 -18.60
CA VAL A 110 12.12 0.50 -18.56
C VAL A 110 12.05 -0.05 -17.14
N LEU A 111 10.83 -0.19 -16.64
CA LEU A 111 10.53 -0.95 -15.43
C LEU A 111 10.13 -2.36 -15.82
N GLU A 112 10.95 -3.31 -15.41
CA GLU A 112 10.71 -4.72 -15.61
C GLU A 112 10.15 -5.33 -14.32
N LEU A 113 8.91 -5.79 -14.36
CA LEU A 113 8.26 -6.52 -13.28
C LEU A 113 8.45 -8.02 -13.51
N ARG A 114 8.88 -8.71 -12.46
CA ARG A 114 9.20 -10.14 -12.44
C ARG A 114 8.30 -10.85 -11.43
N ARG A 115 8.17 -12.17 -11.60
CA ARG A 115 7.52 -13.04 -10.61
C ARG A 115 6.07 -12.59 -10.31
N LEU A 116 5.33 -12.20 -11.35
CA LEU A 116 3.92 -11.79 -11.27
C LEU A 116 2.95 -12.99 -11.26
N GLY A 117 3.41 -14.17 -10.83
CA GLY A 117 2.65 -15.42 -10.95
C GLY A 117 2.37 -15.76 -12.42
N LYS A 118 1.09 -15.99 -12.75
CA LYS A 118 0.63 -16.38 -14.10
C LYS A 118 0.96 -15.41 -15.22
N PHE A 119 1.30 -14.16 -14.89
CA PHE A 119 1.63 -13.12 -15.87
C PHE A 119 3.11 -13.10 -16.25
N GLY A 120 3.96 -13.94 -15.63
CA GLY A 120 5.37 -14.09 -15.95
C GLY A 120 6.20 -12.82 -15.74
N LYS A 121 6.30 -12.01 -16.80
CA LYS A 121 7.15 -10.82 -16.89
C LYS A 121 6.40 -9.69 -17.60
N LEU A 122 6.43 -8.49 -17.03
CA LEU A 122 5.86 -7.29 -17.64
C LEU A 122 6.94 -6.22 -17.77
N ARG A 123 7.05 -5.60 -18.95
CA ARG A 123 7.95 -4.46 -19.18
C ARG A 123 7.12 -3.22 -19.43
N ILE A 124 7.36 -2.18 -18.64
CA ILE A 124 6.65 -0.90 -18.73
C ILE A 124 7.70 0.16 -19.09
N GLN A 125 7.54 0.80 -20.24
CA GLN A 125 8.38 1.91 -20.64
C GLN A 125 7.82 3.23 -20.08
N PHE A 126 8.64 3.97 -19.35
CA PHE A 126 8.28 5.27 -18.80
C PHE A 126 8.54 6.38 -19.82
N LYS A 127 7.56 7.27 -19.98
CA LYS A 127 7.77 8.60 -20.60
C LYS A 127 8.23 9.55 -19.50
N GLY A 128 9.54 9.73 -19.35
CA GLY A 128 10.15 10.62 -18.36
C GLY A 128 11.46 10.09 -17.78
N ARG A 129 12.01 10.81 -16.81
CA ARG A 129 13.23 10.41 -16.07
C ARG A 129 12.86 9.71 -14.77
N ILE A 130 13.50 8.57 -14.50
CA ILE A 130 13.37 7.86 -13.23
C ILE A 130 14.41 8.43 -12.26
N TYR A 131 13.95 9.15 -11.24
CA TYR A 131 14.81 9.69 -10.18
C TYR A 131 14.88 8.72 -9.00
N LEU A 132 15.40 7.51 -9.22
CA LEU A 132 15.69 6.57 -8.13
C LEU A 132 17.19 6.66 -7.79
N LYS A 133 17.51 7.11 -6.56
CA LYS A 133 18.88 7.11 -6.03
C LYS A 133 18.89 6.27 -4.75
N GLY A 134 19.87 5.38 -4.61
CA GLY A 134 20.08 4.55 -3.42
C GLY A 134 19.80 3.06 -3.60
N LYS A 135 19.76 2.31 -2.49
CA LYS A 135 19.57 0.85 -2.47
C LYS A 135 18.16 0.47 -2.92
N GLN A 136 18.06 -0.55 -3.76
CA GLN A 136 16.78 -1.06 -4.26
C GLN A 136 15.90 -1.59 -3.10
N GLY A 137 14.74 -0.95 -2.91
CA GLY A 137 13.77 -1.26 -1.87
C GLY A 137 12.46 -1.82 -2.41
N ARG A 138 11.39 -1.78 -1.59
CA ARG A 138 10.03 -2.11 -2.03
C ARG A 138 9.57 -1.09 -3.07
N LEU A 139 9.02 -1.57 -4.18
CA LEU A 139 8.38 -0.72 -5.17
C LEU A 139 6.87 -0.72 -4.93
N GLU A 140 6.31 0.47 -4.89
CA GLU A 140 4.87 0.71 -4.84
C GLU A 140 4.48 1.40 -6.14
N ILE A 141 3.57 0.80 -6.90
CA ILE A 141 3.01 1.43 -8.08
C ILE A 141 1.64 2.00 -7.65
N THR A 142 1.23 3.13 -8.19
CA THR A 142 -0.11 3.66 -7.95
C THR A 142 -0.66 4.15 -9.27
N TYR A 143 -1.91 3.81 -9.55
CA TYR A 143 -2.62 4.34 -10.69
C TYR A 143 -3.30 5.64 -10.26
N ASP A 144 -2.95 6.74 -10.92
CA ASP A 144 -3.66 8.00 -10.82
C ASP A 144 -4.11 8.38 -12.24
N GLU A 145 -5.40 8.66 -12.41
CA GLU A 145 -5.86 9.22 -13.68
C GLU A 145 -5.26 10.61 -13.79
N THR A 146 -4.36 10.82 -14.75
CA THR A 146 -3.89 12.17 -15.06
C THR A 146 -5.12 12.98 -15.45
N ARG A 147 -5.42 14.06 -14.71
CA ARG A 147 -6.34 15.09 -15.19
C ARG A 147 -5.89 15.40 -16.62
N LYS A 148 -6.74 15.13 -17.62
CA LYS A 148 -6.54 15.69 -18.95
C LYS A 148 -6.46 17.20 -18.71
N ILE A 149 -5.29 17.78 -18.92
CA ILE A 149 -5.21 19.22 -19.17
C ILE A 149 -5.87 19.33 -20.54
N VAL A 150 -7.15 19.70 -20.53
CA VAL A 150 -7.91 20.10 -21.71
C VAL A 150 -7.62 21.57 -21.92
#